data_AF-A0A1H8RB23-F1
#
_entry.id   AF-A0A1H8RB23-F1
#
_cell.length_a   1.000
_cell.length_b   1.000
_cell.length_c   1.000
_cell.angle_alpha   90.00
_cell.angle_beta   90.00
_cell.angle_gamma   90.00
#
_symmetry.space_group_name_H-M   'P 1'
#
loop_
_entity.id
_entity.type
_entity.pdbx_description
1 polymer ?
#
loop_
_entity_poly.entity_id
_entity_poly.type
_entity_poly.pdbx_seq_one_letter_code
_entity_poly.pdbx_strand_id
1 'polypeptide(L)'
;MSCDSPGLIVVEDEHCIVVEPEAEILVVTLSDQGPPGPPGAPGPAGGAAVQRLAGETLSALRVVYELDGQVFLLSSTDADHIDLLLGLALTAAAPGTATNIQLIGAVEDAAWSWTPGPIWLGTNGALTQTPPASGFDVRLGAAVSATRVILNIEEPVWLD
;
A
#
# COMPACT_ATOMS: atom_id res chain seq x y z
N MET A 1 43.86 -93.47 -47.84
CA MET A 1 44.25 -92.04 -47.95
C MET A 1 42.99 -91.22 -47.77
N SER A 2 42.68 -90.83 -46.54
CA SER A 2 42.88 -89.48 -46.00
C SER A 2 42.22 -88.38 -46.82
N CYS A 3 41.08 -87.89 -46.33
CA CYS A 3 40.82 -86.46 -46.22
C CYS A 3 39.97 -86.27 -44.97
N ASP A 4 40.69 -85.89 -43.91
CA ASP A 4 40.20 -85.24 -42.71
C ASP A 4 39.47 -83.95 -43.11
N SER A 5 38.20 -83.80 -42.77
CA SER A 5 37.48 -82.53 -42.95
C SER A 5 37.74 -81.67 -41.71
N PRO A 6 38.45 -80.53 -41.82
CA PRO A 6 38.69 -79.67 -40.67
C PRO A 6 37.42 -78.93 -40.26
N GLY A 7 37.36 -78.63 -38.96
CA GLY A 7 36.17 -78.27 -38.21
C GLY A 7 35.47 -76.99 -38.63
N LEU A 8 34.16 -77.01 -38.39
CA LEU A 8 33.32 -75.84 -38.27
C LEU A 8 33.83 -74.95 -37.14
N ILE A 9 34.20 -73.70 -37.46
CA ILE A 9 34.32 -72.63 -36.46
C ILE A 9 33.29 -71.58 -36.87
N VAL A 10 32.13 -71.61 -36.23
CA VAL A 10 31.22 -70.48 -36.20
C VAL A 10 31.72 -69.58 -35.09
N VAL A 11 32.27 -68.41 -35.44
CA VAL A 11 32.45 -67.32 -34.49
C VAL A 11 31.28 -66.37 -34.71
N GLU A 12 30.17 -66.61 -34.01
CA GLU A 12 29.16 -65.59 -33.80
C GLU A 12 29.65 -64.74 -32.64
N ASP A 13 30.41 -63.69 -32.96
CA ASP A 13 30.81 -62.70 -31.98
C ASP A 13 29.62 -61.76 -31.74
N GLU A 14 28.68 -62.21 -30.92
CA GLU A 14 27.54 -61.39 -30.47
C GLU A 14 28.05 -60.23 -29.61
N HIS A 15 28.32 -59.11 -30.25
CA HIS A 15 28.57 -57.86 -29.56
C HIS A 15 27.25 -57.25 -29.13
N CYS A 16 26.94 -57.35 -27.84
CA CYS A 16 25.84 -56.59 -27.24
C CYS A 16 26.20 -55.09 -27.24
N ILE A 17 25.71 -54.34 -28.22
CA ILE A 17 25.77 -52.87 -28.19
C ILE A 17 24.66 -52.39 -27.26
N VAL A 18 25.03 -51.93 -26.06
CA VAL A 18 24.11 -51.21 -25.18
C VAL A 18 24.05 -49.76 -25.66
N VAL A 19 22.99 -49.41 -26.37
CA VAL A 19 22.68 -48.02 -26.73
C VAL A 19 21.98 -47.40 -25.53
N GLU A 20 22.69 -46.57 -24.77
CA GLU A 20 22.04 -45.69 -23.79
C GLU A 20 21.16 -44.69 -24.55
N PRO A 21 19.88 -44.48 -24.18
CA PRO A 21 19.08 -43.46 -24.82
C PRO A 21 19.69 -42.10 -24.49
N GLU A 22 20.19 -41.40 -25.50
CA GLU A 22 20.60 -40.00 -25.35
C GLU A 22 19.42 -39.20 -24.80
N ALA A 23 19.66 -38.43 -23.73
CA ALA A 23 18.61 -37.62 -23.12
C ALA A 23 18.07 -36.62 -24.13
N GLU A 24 16.78 -36.69 -24.46
CA GLU A 24 16.11 -35.67 -25.26
C GLU A 24 16.08 -34.35 -24.48
N ILE A 25 16.98 -33.43 -24.83
CA ILE A 25 16.97 -32.07 -24.30
C ILE A 25 15.96 -31.26 -25.12
N LEU A 26 14.74 -31.08 -24.60
CA LEU A 26 13.78 -30.13 -25.13
C LEU A 26 14.19 -28.72 -24.69
N VAL A 27 14.89 -28.00 -25.56
CA VAL A 27 15.17 -26.57 -25.36
C VAL A 27 13.88 -25.78 -25.63
N VAL A 28 13.25 -25.30 -24.55
CA VAL A 28 12.13 -24.34 -24.65
C VAL A 28 12.70 -22.99 -25.08
N THR A 29 12.76 -22.74 -26.38
CA THR A 29 13.19 -21.46 -26.91
C THR A 29 12.04 -20.45 -26.79
N LEU A 30 12.21 -19.49 -25.88
CA LEU A 30 11.40 -18.29 -25.63
C LEU A 30 10.10 -18.52 -24.84
N SER A 31 10.15 -18.17 -23.55
CA SER A 31 8.96 -17.75 -22.82
C SER A 31 8.67 -16.29 -23.20
N ASP A 32 7.51 -16.01 -23.76
CA ASP A 32 7.07 -14.63 -23.98
C ASP A 32 6.74 -13.98 -22.63
N GLN A 33 7.20 -12.74 -22.42
CA GLN A 33 6.77 -11.95 -21.27
C GLN A 33 5.24 -11.78 -21.35
N GLY A 34 4.54 -12.01 -20.24
CA GLY A 34 3.11 -11.69 -20.15
C GLY A 34 2.85 -10.21 -20.49
N PRO A 35 1.63 -9.89 -20.96
CA PRO A 35 1.27 -8.50 -21.25
C PRO A 35 1.55 -7.62 -20.02
N PRO A 36 1.95 -6.36 -20.22
CA PRO A 36 2.07 -5.41 -19.11
C PRO A 36 0.81 -5.40 -18.25
N GLY A 37 0.99 -5.32 -16.92
CA GLY A 37 -0.14 -5.21 -16.00
C GLY A 37 -1.01 -3.98 -16.30
N PRO A 38 -2.25 -3.95 -15.79
CA PRO A 38 -3.10 -2.77 -15.93
C PRO A 38 -2.40 -1.55 -15.30
N PRO A 39 -2.59 -0.34 -15.86
CA PRO A 39 -2.16 0.89 -15.21
C PRO A 39 -2.68 0.97 -13.78
N GLY A 40 -1.89 1.53 -12.86
CA GLY A 40 -2.33 1.79 -11.49
C GLY A 40 -3.55 2.72 -11.44
N ALA A 41 -4.28 2.70 -10.32
CA ALA A 41 -5.39 3.63 -10.13
C ALA A 41 -4.91 5.09 -10.28
N PRO A 42 -5.69 5.97 -10.94
CA PRO A 42 -5.37 7.39 -11.02
C PRO A 42 -5.07 7.96 -9.62
N GLY A 43 -4.00 8.76 -9.52
CA GLY A 43 -3.70 9.49 -8.29
C GLY A 43 -4.80 10.52 -7.98
N PRO A 44 -4.87 11.02 -6.73
CA PRO A 44 -5.78 12.10 -6.38
C PRO A 44 -5.61 13.32 -7.30
N ALA A 45 -6.65 14.16 -7.41
CA ALA A 45 -6.55 15.43 -8.12
C ALA A 45 -5.37 16.26 -7.56
N GLY A 46 -4.50 16.74 -8.45
CA GLY A 46 -3.20 17.31 -8.09
C GLY A 46 -3.28 18.43 -7.04
N GLY A 47 -2.40 18.35 -6.04
CA GLY A 47 -2.20 19.38 -5.01
C GLY A 47 -3.07 19.25 -3.75
N ALA A 48 -4.16 18.48 -3.80
CA ALA A 48 -5.07 18.33 -2.66
C ALA A 48 -4.70 17.17 -1.72
N ALA A 49 -3.88 16.24 -2.20
CA ALA A 49 -3.40 15.09 -1.44
C ALA A 49 -1.93 14.78 -1.75
N VAL A 50 -1.24 14.16 -0.79
CA VAL A 50 0.12 13.64 -0.93
C VAL A 50 0.20 12.20 -0.43
N GLN A 51 1.14 11.42 -0.96
CA GLN A 51 1.42 10.08 -0.47
C GLN A 51 2.53 10.13 0.59
N ARG A 52 2.34 9.39 1.69
CA ARG A 52 3.33 9.19 2.76
C ARG A 52 3.35 7.76 3.25
N LEU A 53 4.41 7.37 3.95
CA LEU A 53 4.50 6.08 4.63
C LEU A 53 3.89 6.20 6.02
N ALA A 54 3.04 5.26 6.39
CA ALA A 54 2.54 5.14 7.74
C ALA A 54 3.69 4.76 8.71
N GLY A 55 3.96 5.58 9.72
CA GLY A 55 4.94 5.27 10.77
C GLY A 55 4.37 4.36 11.87
N GLU A 56 3.06 4.27 11.94
CA GLU A 56 2.32 3.37 12.83
C GLU A 56 1.06 2.81 12.15
N THR A 57 0.27 1.98 12.85
CA THR A 57 -1.01 1.52 12.31
C THR A 57 -2.01 2.68 12.28
N LEU A 58 -2.47 3.04 11.09
CA LEU A 58 -3.45 4.10 10.88
C LEU A 58 -4.82 3.49 10.55
N SER A 59 -5.85 4.01 11.21
CA SER A 59 -7.23 3.84 10.74
C SER A 59 -7.54 4.88 9.65
N ALA A 60 -8.45 4.55 8.74
CA ALA A 60 -8.93 5.51 7.75
C ALA A 60 -9.57 6.74 8.43
N LEU A 61 -9.51 7.87 7.74
CA LEU A 61 -10.14 9.13 8.13
C LEU A 61 -9.66 9.59 9.52
N ARG A 62 -8.33 9.60 9.68
CA ARG A 62 -7.65 10.12 10.86
C ARG A 62 -6.69 11.24 10.49
N VAL A 63 -6.68 12.29 11.29
CA VAL A 63 -5.73 13.39 11.16
C VAL A 63 -4.35 12.91 11.62
N VAL A 64 -3.35 13.25 10.82
CA VAL A 64 -1.96 12.84 11.02
C VAL A 64 -1.02 14.03 10.98
N TYR A 65 0.09 13.89 11.68
CA TYR A 65 1.26 14.74 11.52
C TYR A 65 2.35 13.99 10.75
N GLU A 66 3.29 14.72 10.16
CA GLU A 66 4.45 14.14 9.48
C GLU A 66 5.73 14.39 10.27
N LEU A 67 6.51 13.32 10.48
CA LEU A 67 7.84 13.39 11.09
C LEU A 67 8.77 12.43 10.37
N ASP A 68 9.93 12.94 9.93
CA ASP A 68 10.98 12.17 9.24
C ASP A 68 10.47 11.33 8.04
N GLY A 69 9.54 11.89 7.27
CA GLY A 69 8.97 11.26 6.06
C GLY A 69 7.92 10.18 6.32
N GLN A 70 7.52 10.00 7.58
CA GLN A 70 6.46 9.09 7.99
C GLN A 70 5.33 9.86 8.66
N VAL A 71 4.12 9.27 8.67
CA VAL A 71 2.93 9.88 9.27
C VAL A 71 2.40 9.09 10.45
N PHE A 72 1.94 9.81 11.47
CA PHE A 72 1.48 9.30 12.76
C PHE A 72 0.19 10.03 13.18
N LEU A 73 -0.64 9.41 14.00
CA LEU A 73 -1.90 9.96 14.51
C LEU A 73 -1.63 11.20 15.36
N LEU A 74 -2.34 12.29 15.08
CA LEU A 74 -2.22 13.52 15.86
C LEU A 74 -3.39 13.65 16.84
N SER A 75 -3.10 14.00 18.09
CA SER A 75 -4.15 14.37 19.07
C SER A 75 -4.15 15.88 19.32
N SER A 76 -5.31 16.45 19.59
CA SER A 76 -5.42 17.88 19.99
C SER A 76 -4.68 18.23 21.29
N THR A 77 -4.18 17.25 22.04
CA THR A 77 -3.40 17.45 23.27
C THR A 77 -1.89 17.23 23.07
N ASP A 78 -1.44 16.91 21.84
CA ASP A 78 -0.04 16.60 21.56
C ASP A 78 0.76 17.88 21.29
N ALA A 79 1.30 18.48 22.35
CA ALA A 79 2.08 19.70 22.25
C ALA A 79 3.41 19.53 21.50
N ASP A 80 3.95 18.31 21.43
CA ASP A 80 5.25 18.06 20.81
C ASP A 80 5.16 18.04 19.28
N HIS A 81 3.98 17.70 18.73
CA HIS A 81 3.80 17.49 17.28
C HIS A 81 2.67 18.30 16.64
N ILE A 82 1.92 19.13 17.39
CA ILE A 82 0.77 19.87 16.83
C ILE A 82 1.11 20.72 15.61
N ASP A 83 2.30 21.33 15.61
CA ASP A 83 2.78 22.19 14.53
C ASP A 83 3.25 21.40 13.29
N LEU A 84 3.27 20.06 13.35
CA LEU A 84 3.65 19.16 12.27
C LEU A 84 2.43 18.53 11.57
N LEU A 85 1.22 18.99 11.88
CA LEU A 85 -0.02 18.52 11.27
C LEU A 85 0.06 18.57 9.74
N LEU A 86 -0.17 17.43 9.10
CA LEU A 86 -0.15 17.31 7.64
C LEU A 86 -1.55 17.30 7.02
N GLY A 87 -2.45 16.47 7.53
CA GLY A 87 -3.79 16.33 6.95
C GLY A 87 -4.54 15.07 7.38
N LEU A 88 -5.51 14.63 6.56
CA LEU A 88 -6.38 13.48 6.84
C LEU A 88 -5.95 12.26 6.03
N ALA A 89 -5.61 11.15 6.69
CA ALA A 89 -5.40 9.87 6.03
C ALA A 89 -6.71 9.35 5.43
N LEU A 90 -6.75 9.12 4.11
CA LEU A 90 -7.96 8.67 3.40
C LEU A 90 -8.23 7.18 3.58
N THR A 91 -7.19 6.39 3.82
CA THR A 91 -7.27 4.93 3.93
C THR A 91 -6.51 4.43 5.15
N ALA A 92 -6.92 3.28 5.68
CA ALA A 92 -6.17 2.57 6.70
C ALA A 92 -4.83 2.08 6.13
N ALA A 93 -3.81 2.04 6.98
CA ALA A 93 -2.46 1.64 6.58
C ALA A 93 -1.73 0.97 7.74
N ALA A 94 -0.96 -0.07 7.43
CA ALA A 94 -0.01 -0.67 8.38
C ALA A 94 1.33 0.09 8.35
N PRO A 95 2.16 -0.02 9.39
CA PRO A 95 3.48 0.61 9.40
C PRO A 95 4.31 0.24 8.16
N GLY A 96 5.00 1.22 7.59
CA GLY A 96 5.81 1.08 6.37
C GLY A 96 5.00 0.99 5.06
N THR A 97 3.67 1.05 5.11
CA THR A 97 2.83 1.05 3.91
C THR A 97 2.43 2.46 3.48
N ALA A 98 2.28 2.67 2.18
CA ALA A 98 1.91 3.97 1.64
C ALA A 98 0.42 4.27 1.87
N THR A 99 0.11 5.50 2.26
CA THR A 99 -1.25 6.03 2.41
C THR A 99 -1.36 7.42 1.78
N ASN A 100 -2.56 7.76 1.31
CA ASN A 100 -2.86 9.08 0.78
C ASN A 100 -3.39 9.97 1.90
N ILE A 101 -2.76 11.13 2.07
CA ILE A 101 -3.14 12.15 3.03
C ILE A 101 -3.79 13.31 2.26
N GLN A 102 -5.02 13.67 2.61
CA GLN A 102 -5.73 14.82 2.07
C GLN A 102 -5.39 16.07 2.89
N LEU A 103 -4.89 17.11 2.23
CA LEU A 103 -4.47 18.36 2.85
C LEU A 103 -5.62 19.38 2.88
N ILE A 104 -6.41 19.42 1.80
CA ILE A 104 -7.45 20.43 1.59
C ILE A 104 -8.55 19.89 0.65
N GLY A 105 -9.75 20.47 0.71
CA GLY A 105 -10.82 20.17 -0.23
C GLY A 105 -11.82 19.15 0.28
N ALA A 106 -12.66 18.62 -0.63
CA ALA A 106 -13.78 17.77 -0.24
C ALA A 106 -13.36 16.33 0.07
N VAL A 107 -13.87 15.80 1.18
CA VAL A 107 -13.82 14.38 1.54
C VAL A 107 -15.25 13.89 1.73
N GLU A 108 -15.54 12.71 1.18
CA GLU A 108 -16.85 12.07 1.27
C GLU A 108 -16.70 10.68 1.88
N ASP A 109 -17.61 10.35 2.81
CA ASP A 109 -17.70 9.01 3.38
C ASP A 109 -19.17 8.69 3.73
N ALA A 110 -19.64 7.53 3.28
CA ALA A 110 -21.04 7.12 3.43
C ALA A 110 -21.42 6.67 4.86
N ALA A 111 -20.44 6.36 5.71
CA ALA A 111 -20.65 5.99 7.10
C ALA A 111 -20.74 7.20 8.03
N TRP A 112 -20.42 8.41 7.54
CA TRP A 112 -20.60 9.64 8.29
C TRP A 112 -22.07 10.05 8.43
N SER A 113 -22.35 10.74 9.53
CA SER A 113 -23.68 11.24 9.90
C SER A 113 -23.58 12.65 10.51
N TRP A 114 -22.74 13.50 9.91
CA TRP A 114 -22.49 14.85 10.40
C TRP A 114 -23.73 15.76 10.33
N THR A 115 -23.77 16.78 11.18
CA THR A 115 -24.62 17.94 10.94
C THR A 115 -23.80 19.01 10.21
N PRO A 116 -24.37 19.78 9.26
CA PRO A 116 -23.64 20.89 8.66
C PRO A 116 -23.06 21.83 9.72
N GLY A 117 -21.76 22.08 9.67
CA GLY A 117 -21.07 22.81 10.73
C GLY A 117 -19.56 22.51 10.80
N PRO A 118 -18.85 23.21 11.69
CA PRO A 118 -17.42 23.03 11.90
C PRO A 118 -17.02 21.61 12.31
N ILE A 119 -15.80 21.23 11.92
CA ILE A 119 -15.12 20.00 12.33
C ILE A 119 -13.79 20.36 12.97
N TRP A 120 -13.49 19.72 14.10
CA TRP A 120 -12.28 19.91 14.89
C TRP A 120 -11.46 18.63 15.01
N LEU A 121 -10.18 18.81 15.33
CA LEU A 121 -9.29 17.74 15.75
C LEU A 121 -9.65 17.25 17.15
N GLY A 122 -9.83 15.93 17.28
CA GLY A 122 -9.96 15.24 18.55
C GLY A 122 -8.74 14.38 18.89
N THR A 123 -8.93 13.47 19.83
CA THR A 123 -7.91 12.48 20.23
C THR A 123 -7.66 11.45 19.12
N ASN A 124 -6.41 11.02 18.97
CA ASN A 124 -5.97 10.01 18.01
C ASN A 124 -6.44 10.27 16.57
N GLY A 125 -6.40 11.53 16.15
CA GLY A 125 -6.75 11.98 14.82
C GLY A 125 -8.25 11.96 14.51
N ALA A 126 -9.12 11.79 15.50
CA ALA A 126 -10.56 11.76 15.27
C ALA A 126 -11.08 13.11 14.78
N LEU A 127 -12.06 13.07 13.85
CA LEU A 127 -12.87 14.22 13.48
C LEU A 127 -14.03 14.35 14.47
N THR A 128 -14.31 15.56 14.94
CA THR A 128 -15.38 15.82 15.92
C THR A 128 -16.12 17.15 15.65
N GLN A 129 -17.38 17.27 16.08
CA GLN A 129 -18.15 18.54 16.06
C GLN A 129 -18.22 19.23 17.43
N THR A 130 -17.45 18.73 18.39
CA THR A 130 -17.27 19.36 19.70
C THR A 130 -15.86 19.93 19.74
N PRO A 131 -15.69 21.26 19.89
CA PRO A 131 -14.36 21.84 20.04
C PRO A 131 -13.70 21.29 21.32
N PRO A 132 -12.37 21.13 21.33
CA PRO A 132 -11.66 20.72 22.53
C PRO A 132 -11.83 21.78 23.63
N ALA A 133 -11.85 21.33 24.89
CA ALA A 133 -11.98 22.22 26.04
C ALA A 133 -10.63 22.65 26.65
N SER A 134 -9.54 22.00 26.25
CA SER A 134 -8.16 22.26 26.66
C SER A 134 -7.20 21.68 25.62
N GLY A 135 -5.92 22.06 25.68
CA GLY A 135 -4.93 21.67 24.68
C GLY A 135 -4.99 22.60 23.47
N PHE A 136 -5.07 22.05 22.26
CA PHE A 136 -5.09 22.83 21.03
C PHE A 136 -6.45 22.74 20.34
N ASP A 137 -7.07 23.89 20.11
CA ASP A 137 -8.19 24.04 19.19
C ASP A 137 -7.65 24.12 17.75
N VAL A 138 -7.89 23.06 16.98
CA VAL A 138 -7.57 23.00 15.56
C VAL A 138 -8.85 22.76 14.79
N ARG A 139 -9.31 23.78 14.07
CA ARG A 139 -10.41 23.64 13.13
C ARG A 139 -9.90 23.05 11.82
N LEU A 140 -10.46 21.91 11.44
CA LEU A 140 -10.05 21.16 10.25
C LEU A 140 -10.86 21.56 9.01
N GLY A 141 -12.02 22.18 9.21
CA GLY A 141 -12.91 22.59 8.14
C GLY A 141 -14.38 22.58 8.57
N ALA A 142 -15.27 22.16 7.67
CA ALA A 142 -16.70 22.05 7.95
C ALA A 142 -17.38 20.92 7.18
N ALA A 143 -18.30 20.21 7.84
CA ALA A 143 -19.30 19.39 7.18
C ALA A 143 -20.29 20.28 6.43
N VAL A 144 -20.49 20.00 5.15
CA VAL A 144 -21.48 20.68 4.29
C VAL A 144 -22.72 19.82 4.07
N SER A 145 -22.64 18.53 4.40
CA SER A 145 -23.76 17.59 4.49
C SER A 145 -23.38 16.47 5.47
N ALA A 146 -24.29 15.51 5.68
CA ALA A 146 -24.04 14.39 6.58
C ALA A 146 -22.83 13.53 6.21
N THR A 147 -22.51 13.44 4.92
CA THR A 147 -21.48 12.56 4.38
C THR A 147 -20.36 13.30 3.66
N ARG A 148 -20.30 14.64 3.77
CA ARG A 148 -19.30 15.45 3.07
C ARG A 148 -18.72 16.54 3.96
N VAL A 149 -17.39 16.57 4.03
CA VAL A 149 -16.60 17.57 4.74
C VAL A 149 -15.74 18.31 3.73
N ILE A 150 -15.65 19.64 3.86
CA ILE A 150 -14.67 20.47 3.17
C ILE A 150 -13.53 20.74 4.16
N LEU A 151 -12.37 20.14 3.90
CA LEU A 151 -11.14 20.38 4.65
C LEU A 151 -10.58 21.75 4.27
N ASN A 152 -10.27 22.53 5.29
CA ASN A 152 -9.54 23.78 5.26
C ASN A 152 -8.94 23.95 6.65
N ILE A 153 -7.74 23.38 6.82
CA ILE A 153 -7.10 23.24 8.13
C ILE A 153 -6.55 24.61 8.55
N GLU A 154 -6.93 25.03 9.75
CA GLU A 154 -6.52 26.30 10.35
C GLU A 154 -5.35 26.10 11.33
N GLU A 155 -4.70 27.21 11.71
CA GLU A 155 -3.59 27.18 12.66
C GLU A 155 -4.06 26.72 14.06
N PRO A 156 -3.24 25.94 14.80
CA PRO A 156 -3.56 25.55 16.16
C PRO A 156 -3.66 26.75 17.12
N VAL A 157 -4.69 26.75 17.96
CA VAL A 157 -4.84 27.74 19.05
C VAL A 157 -4.74 27.04 20.39
N TRP A 158 -3.82 27.45 21.25
CA TRP A 158 -3.68 26.93 22.60
C TRP A 158 -4.84 27.39 23.51
N LEU A 159 -5.38 26.44 24.29
CA LEU A 159 -6.43 26.63 25.28
C LEU A 159 -5.90 26.26 26.67
N ASP A 160 -6.02 27.21 27.61
CA ASP A 160 -5.63 27.07 29.02
C ASP A 160 -6.60 26.22 29.86
#